data_AF-A0A5C3P4V8-F1
#
_entry.id   AF-A0A5C3P4V8-F1
#
_cell.length_a   1.000
_cell.length_b   1.000
_cell.length_c   1.000
_cell.angle_alpha   90.00
_cell.angle_beta   90.00
_cell.angle_gamma   90.00
#
_symmetry.space_group_name_H-M   'P 1'
#
loop_
_entity.id
_entity.type
_entity.pdbx_description
1 polymer ?
#
loop_
_entity_poly.entity_id
_entity_poly.type
_entity_poly.pdbx_seq_one_letter_code
_entity_poly.pdbx_strand_id
1 'polypeptide(L)'
;MPVRFCPSPGSYAVIRMDPVAMVEHLRDTVALNAAQAVQVKTYLAYVELDLALPFPGKPWYSFSISILSTAPPKADEESGMTPEMCLPIAPNEWRHPLGRHPLQTDPPFPFPNCYHWPFLEVDVRVRARKDGFNTDSAIKLPPEERVMKNAYFSIDITKSEAAQQKRQLELCVTHSEGSVADEAQAANATALSSTRESVSGRYEFVPQTASAASSVQLEHRNGSSMGTGTEEEPECVGSDASSLQSSVSQADTVEGIMGLSVFGVPSQNPELLPLVDLWLDLSEHITAVQIPDPKDFFEECVEVARYV
;
A
#
# COMPACT_ATOMS: atom_id res chain seq x y z
N MET A 1 -24.65 -16.89 8.85
CA MET A 1 -24.14 -15.57 8.40
C MET A 1 -23.24 -15.82 7.19
N PRO A 2 -23.22 -14.95 6.16
CA PRO A 2 -22.41 -15.20 4.97
C PRO A 2 -20.93 -14.96 5.30
N VAL A 3 -20.25 -16.05 5.66
CA VAL A 3 -18.80 -16.10 5.79
C VAL A 3 -18.19 -15.83 4.41
N ARG A 4 -17.35 -14.81 4.30
CA ARG A 4 -16.56 -14.57 3.07
C ARG A 4 -15.28 -15.38 3.12
N PHE A 5 -14.77 -15.77 1.96
CA PHE A 5 -13.51 -16.51 1.86
C PHE A 5 -12.28 -15.60 1.92
N CYS A 6 -12.45 -14.28 1.76
CA CYS A 6 -11.40 -13.28 1.92
C CYS A 6 -11.91 -12.02 2.67
N PRO A 7 -11.00 -11.22 3.27
CA PRO A 7 -11.34 -9.90 3.82
C PRO A 7 -11.89 -8.95 2.76
N SER A 8 -12.58 -7.90 3.19
CA SER A 8 -13.08 -6.85 2.29
C SER A 8 -12.20 -5.59 2.37
N PRO A 9 -11.76 -5.02 1.24
CA PRO A 9 -11.14 -3.70 1.22
C PRO A 9 -11.99 -2.66 1.94
N GLY A 10 -11.34 -1.70 2.60
CA GLY A 10 -12.02 -0.75 3.47
C GLY A 10 -12.16 -1.19 4.92
N SER A 11 -11.77 -2.43 5.26
CA SER A 11 -11.88 -2.95 6.63
C SER A 11 -10.57 -2.76 7.39
N TYR A 12 -10.70 -2.51 8.69
CA TYR A 12 -9.59 -2.58 9.62
C TYR A 12 -9.41 -4.02 10.11
N ALA A 13 -8.17 -4.39 10.36
CA ALA A 13 -7.82 -5.72 10.81
C ALA A 13 -6.61 -5.73 11.73
N VAL A 14 -6.48 -6.78 12.50
CA VAL A 14 -5.25 -7.16 13.19
C VAL A 14 -4.52 -8.16 12.31
N ILE A 15 -3.22 -7.99 12.17
CA ILE A 15 -2.36 -8.91 11.42
C ILE A 15 -1.21 -9.42 12.28
N ARG A 16 -0.70 -10.60 11.92
CA ARG A 16 0.56 -11.13 12.43
C ARG A 16 1.22 -11.95 11.33
N MET A 17 2.52 -11.74 11.12
CA MET A 17 3.28 -12.51 10.14
C MET A 17 3.48 -13.96 10.62
N ASP A 18 3.48 -14.90 9.69
CA ASP A 18 3.87 -16.29 9.91
C ASP A 18 5.16 -16.61 9.11
N PRO A 19 6.34 -16.33 9.69
CA PRO A 19 7.62 -16.54 9.03
C PRO A 19 7.89 -18.02 8.74
N VAL A 20 7.38 -18.94 9.57
CA VAL A 20 7.59 -20.39 9.39
C VAL A 20 6.86 -20.86 8.14
N ALA A 21 5.60 -20.50 7.98
CA ALA A 21 4.84 -20.86 6.80
C ALA A 21 5.36 -20.19 5.52
N MET A 22 6.07 -19.06 5.61
CA MET A 22 6.74 -18.45 4.46
C MET A 22 7.86 -19.34 3.92
N VAL A 23 8.67 -19.98 4.78
CA VAL A 23 9.84 -20.78 4.37
C VAL A 23 9.59 -22.29 4.35
N GLU A 24 8.46 -22.77 4.87
CA GLU A 24 8.15 -24.21 4.99
C GLU A 24 8.27 -24.96 3.67
N HIS A 25 7.83 -24.35 2.58
CA HIS A 25 7.85 -24.94 1.24
C HIS A 25 9.28 -25.17 0.69
N LEU A 26 10.27 -24.42 1.19
CA LEU A 26 11.68 -24.54 0.79
C LEU A 26 12.33 -25.83 1.34
N ARG A 27 11.76 -26.40 2.42
CA ARG A 27 12.29 -27.58 3.13
C ARG A 27 13.75 -27.42 3.56
N ASP A 28 14.18 -26.19 3.81
CA ASP A 28 15.50 -25.87 4.35
C ASP A 28 15.45 -25.72 5.88
N THR A 29 16.20 -26.58 6.57
CA THR A 29 16.32 -26.56 8.03
C THR A 29 16.92 -25.27 8.57
N VAL A 30 17.82 -24.61 7.82
CA VAL A 30 18.44 -23.35 8.25
C VAL A 30 17.40 -22.22 8.20
N ALA A 31 16.71 -22.08 7.07
CA ALA A 31 15.61 -21.13 6.92
C ALA A 31 14.50 -21.35 7.96
N LEU A 32 14.10 -22.61 8.19
CA LEU A 32 13.09 -22.96 9.20
C LEU A 32 13.50 -22.57 10.62
N ASN A 33 14.74 -22.88 11.02
CA ASN A 33 15.24 -22.52 12.35
C ASN A 33 15.34 -20.99 12.52
N ALA A 34 15.77 -20.28 11.47
CA ALA A 34 15.83 -18.84 11.48
C ALA A 34 14.43 -18.21 11.57
N ALA A 35 13.48 -18.68 10.77
CA ALA A 35 12.09 -18.24 10.80
C ALA A 35 11.42 -18.47 12.16
N GLN A 36 11.74 -19.57 12.86
CA GLN A 36 11.27 -19.82 14.23
C GLN A 36 11.85 -18.86 15.27
N ALA A 37 13.02 -18.27 15.00
CA ALA A 37 13.67 -17.33 15.90
C ALA A 37 13.16 -15.88 15.71
N VAL A 38 12.49 -15.57 14.59
CA VAL A 38 11.93 -14.25 14.32
C VAL A 38 10.87 -13.91 15.35
N GLN A 39 11.05 -12.77 16.03
CA GLN A 39 10.09 -12.29 17.03
C GLN A 39 8.95 -11.54 16.34
N VAL A 40 7.87 -12.27 16.03
CA VAL A 40 6.68 -11.68 15.41
C VAL A 40 5.87 -10.87 16.41
N LYS A 41 5.47 -9.66 16.00
CA LYS A 41 4.52 -8.82 16.76
C LYS A 41 3.16 -8.81 16.06
N THR A 42 2.18 -8.26 16.77
CA THR A 42 0.81 -8.13 16.27
C THR A 42 0.56 -6.67 15.93
N TYR A 43 0.10 -6.41 14.72
CA TYR A 43 -0.03 -5.07 14.16
C TYR A 43 -1.48 -4.77 13.83
N LEU A 44 -1.81 -3.48 13.87
CA LEU A 44 -3.08 -2.97 13.42
C LEU A 44 -2.92 -2.49 11.97
N ALA A 45 -3.82 -2.91 11.10
CA ALA A 45 -3.74 -2.64 9.67
C ALA A 45 -5.10 -2.23 9.11
N TYR A 46 -5.04 -1.60 7.94
CA TYR A 46 -6.20 -1.26 7.12
C TYR A 46 -6.04 -1.92 5.74
N VAL A 47 -7.07 -2.60 5.26
CA VAL A 47 -7.04 -3.29 3.96
C VAL A 47 -7.38 -2.29 2.85
N GLU A 48 -6.41 -1.97 2.00
CA GLU A 48 -6.56 -0.95 0.95
C GLU A 48 -7.29 -1.51 -0.27
N LEU A 49 -6.74 -2.56 -0.87
CA LEU A 49 -7.21 -3.14 -2.13
C LEU A 49 -6.78 -4.60 -2.29
N ASP A 50 -7.56 -5.33 -3.06
CA ASP A 50 -7.20 -6.66 -3.55
C ASP A 50 -6.09 -6.54 -4.61
N LEU A 51 -5.03 -7.32 -4.52
CA LEU A 51 -3.99 -7.40 -5.56
C LEU A 51 -4.28 -8.50 -6.59
N ALA A 52 -5.19 -9.41 -6.27
CA ALA A 52 -5.60 -10.48 -7.16
C ALA A 52 -7.06 -10.86 -6.93
N LEU A 53 -7.75 -11.28 -8.00
CA LEU A 53 -9.11 -11.76 -7.90
C LEU A 53 -9.20 -12.92 -6.88
N PRO A 54 -10.07 -12.77 -5.86
CA PRO A 54 -10.14 -13.74 -4.80
C PRO A 54 -11.04 -14.89 -5.31
N PHE A 55 -10.41 -16.03 -5.62
CA PHE A 55 -11.13 -17.25 -5.98
C PHE A 55 -11.16 -18.20 -4.76
N PRO A 56 -12.28 -18.89 -4.52
CA PRO A 56 -12.37 -19.85 -3.42
C PRO A 56 -11.37 -21.00 -3.59
N GLY A 57 -10.89 -21.56 -2.47
CA GLY A 57 -9.99 -22.71 -2.47
C GLY A 57 -8.51 -22.39 -2.62
N LYS A 58 -8.13 -21.10 -2.77
CA LYS A 58 -6.74 -20.68 -2.68
C LYS A 58 -6.24 -20.78 -1.23
N PRO A 59 -4.96 -21.13 -1.00
CA PRO A 59 -4.38 -21.19 0.34
C PRO A 59 -4.19 -19.79 0.95
N TRP A 60 -4.15 -18.74 0.13
CA TRP A 60 -3.97 -17.35 0.51
C TRP A 60 -4.55 -16.39 -0.53
N TYR A 61 -4.70 -15.13 -0.14
CA TYR A 61 -5.21 -14.02 -0.93
C TYR A 61 -4.28 -12.81 -0.80
N SER A 62 -3.95 -12.13 -1.91
CA SER A 62 -3.02 -11.01 -1.89
C SER A 62 -3.73 -9.67 -1.75
N PHE A 63 -3.22 -8.82 -0.87
CA PHE A 63 -3.76 -7.49 -0.57
C PHE A 63 -2.64 -6.47 -0.42
N SER A 64 -2.92 -5.23 -0.80
CA SER A 64 -2.18 -4.10 -0.26
C SER A 64 -2.87 -3.69 1.05
N ILE A 65 -2.06 -3.47 2.08
CA ILE A 65 -2.52 -3.03 3.40
C ILE A 65 -1.67 -1.85 3.88
N SER A 66 -2.28 -0.99 4.69
CA SER A 66 -1.58 0.09 5.40
C SER A 66 -1.45 -0.26 6.88
N ILE A 67 -0.22 -0.24 7.42
CA ILE A 67 0.01 -0.44 8.85
C ILE A 67 -0.30 0.85 9.61
N LEU A 68 -1.06 0.76 10.69
CA LEU A 68 -1.47 1.91 11.49
C LEU A 68 -0.47 2.20 12.61
N SER A 69 -0.39 3.46 13.01
CA SER A 69 0.44 3.93 14.11
C SER A 69 -0.38 4.42 15.29
N THR A 70 0.20 4.39 16.49
CA THR A 70 -0.35 4.99 17.71
C THR A 70 0.16 6.40 18.01
N ALA A 71 1.03 6.93 17.15
CA ALA A 71 1.61 8.26 17.24
C ALA A 71 1.62 8.95 15.86
N PRO A 72 1.74 10.28 15.80
CA PRO A 72 2.10 10.99 14.57
C PRO A 72 3.53 10.62 14.11
N PRO A 73 3.83 10.74 12.80
CA PRO A 73 5.17 10.47 12.30
C PRO A 73 6.18 11.48 12.87
N LYS A 74 7.43 11.03 13.00
CA LYS A 74 8.55 11.93 13.28
C LYS A 74 8.97 12.60 11.97
N ALA A 75 9.42 13.85 12.06
CA ALA A 75 10.03 14.51 10.92
C ALA A 75 11.26 13.71 10.45
N ASP A 76 11.33 13.46 9.16
CA ASP A 76 12.43 12.78 8.51
C ASP A 76 12.75 13.49 7.19
N GLU A 77 13.87 14.20 7.17
CA GLU A 77 14.31 14.99 6.02
C GLU A 77 14.68 14.13 4.81
N GLU A 78 15.06 12.86 5.03
CA GLU A 78 15.42 11.94 3.94
C GLU A 78 14.19 11.46 3.18
N SER A 79 13.14 11.04 3.90
CA SER A 79 11.88 10.65 3.30
C SER A 79 10.99 11.84 2.89
N GLY A 80 11.29 13.05 3.38
CA GLY A 80 10.42 14.22 3.23
C GLY A 80 9.17 14.15 4.13
N MET A 81 9.11 13.17 5.04
CA MET A 81 7.98 12.94 5.93
C MET A 81 7.95 13.99 7.04
N THR A 82 6.78 14.56 7.29
CA THR A 82 6.57 15.54 8.37
C THR A 82 5.44 15.09 9.31
N PRO A 83 5.42 15.54 10.58
CA PRO A 83 4.42 15.08 11.57
C PRO A 83 2.96 15.34 11.19
N GLU A 84 2.70 16.33 10.34
CA GLU A 84 1.39 16.66 9.80
C GLU A 84 0.96 15.81 8.60
N MET A 85 1.82 14.92 8.09
CA MET A 85 1.47 13.93 7.08
C MET A 85 0.88 12.68 7.73
N CYS A 86 -0.23 12.84 8.46
CA CYS A 86 -0.99 11.72 8.99
C CYS A 86 -2.48 12.05 9.04
N LEU A 87 -3.31 11.04 9.29
CA LEU A 87 -4.75 11.21 9.45
C LEU A 87 -5.21 10.51 10.73
N PRO A 88 -5.75 11.25 11.71
CA PRO A 88 -6.31 10.63 12.90
C PRO A 88 -7.55 9.80 12.54
N ILE A 89 -7.76 8.71 13.27
CA ILE A 89 -8.97 7.90 13.18
C ILE A 89 -9.81 8.18 14.43
N ALA A 90 -11.08 8.54 14.27
CA ALA A 90 -11.98 8.77 15.41
C ALA A 90 -12.06 7.51 16.30
N PRO A 91 -12.00 7.61 17.64
CA PRO A 91 -12.27 8.79 18.46
C PRO A 91 -11.03 9.61 18.84
N ASN A 92 -9.96 9.58 18.05
CA ASN A 92 -8.77 10.37 18.33
C ASN A 92 -9.03 11.88 18.40
N GLU A 93 -8.80 12.47 19.58
CA GLU A 93 -9.06 13.88 19.89
C GLU A 93 -7.88 14.81 19.53
N TRP A 94 -6.80 14.27 18.98
CA TRP A 94 -5.64 15.06 18.58
C TRP A 94 -6.02 16.09 17.52
N ARG A 95 -5.68 17.35 17.77
CA ARG A 95 -5.92 18.46 16.83
C ARG A 95 -4.84 18.46 15.76
N HIS A 96 -5.21 17.99 14.57
CA HIS A 96 -4.32 17.98 13.43
C HIS A 96 -3.84 19.40 13.05
N PRO A 97 -2.52 19.65 12.88
CA PRO A 97 -1.98 20.98 12.58
C PRO A 97 -2.58 21.65 11.33
N LEU A 98 -2.85 20.85 10.29
CA LEU A 98 -3.53 21.31 9.06
C LEU A 98 -5.06 21.34 9.14
N GLY A 99 -5.65 21.20 10.34
CA GLY A 99 -7.10 21.25 10.55
C GLY A 99 -7.90 20.07 9.98
N ARG A 100 -7.25 18.93 9.71
CA ARG A 100 -7.92 17.72 9.21
C ARG A 100 -8.75 17.08 10.32
N HIS A 101 -9.96 16.68 9.97
CA HIS A 101 -10.84 15.98 10.91
C HIS A 101 -10.45 14.50 11.03
N PRO A 102 -10.63 13.88 12.21
CA PRO A 102 -10.49 12.44 12.35
C PRO A 102 -11.47 11.69 11.46
N LEU A 103 -10.95 10.70 10.74
CA LEU A 103 -11.74 9.83 9.87
C LEU A 103 -12.73 9.02 10.71
N GLN A 104 -14.00 9.03 10.31
CA GLN A 104 -15.04 8.27 10.99
C GLN A 104 -15.10 6.82 10.50
N THR A 105 -15.29 5.86 11.40
CA THR A 105 -15.45 4.45 11.05
C THR A 105 -16.84 3.96 11.43
N ASP A 106 -17.29 2.90 10.76
CA ASP A 106 -18.54 2.21 11.09
C ASP A 106 -18.30 0.70 11.22
N PRO A 107 -18.51 0.10 12.42
CA PRO A 107 -18.77 0.76 13.70
C PRO A 107 -17.61 1.64 14.22
N PRO A 108 -17.80 2.42 15.31
CA PRO A 108 -16.77 3.28 15.88
C PRO A 108 -15.47 2.54 16.21
N PHE A 109 -14.34 3.17 15.95
CA PHE A 109 -13.02 2.57 16.16
C PHE A 109 -12.74 2.39 17.66
N PRO A 110 -12.18 1.26 18.09
CA PRO A 110 -12.04 0.95 19.51
C PRO A 110 -10.84 1.65 20.18
N PHE A 111 -9.92 2.23 19.40
CA PHE A 111 -8.65 2.75 19.92
C PHE A 111 -8.57 4.28 19.79
N PRO A 112 -8.18 5.01 20.85
CA PRO A 112 -8.30 6.46 20.91
C PRO A 112 -7.14 7.23 20.26
N ASN A 113 -6.06 6.57 19.83
CA ASN A 113 -4.83 7.25 19.43
C ASN A 113 -4.25 6.66 18.14
N CYS A 114 -5.09 6.21 17.22
CA CYS A 114 -4.63 5.63 15.96
C CYS A 114 -4.61 6.65 14.81
N TYR A 115 -3.64 6.45 13.92
CA TYR A 115 -3.39 7.29 12.75
C TYR A 115 -3.10 6.43 11.53
N HIS A 116 -3.58 6.87 10.37
CA HIS A 116 -3.01 6.46 9.09
C HIS A 116 -1.80 7.35 8.78
N TRP A 117 -0.71 6.77 8.31
CA TRP A 117 0.40 7.52 7.73
C TRP A 117 0.51 7.17 6.24
N PRO A 118 0.92 8.13 5.39
CA PRO A 118 1.35 7.79 4.04
C PRO A 118 2.63 6.94 4.12
N PHE A 119 2.87 6.13 3.09
CA PHE A 119 4.08 5.30 2.93
C PHE A 119 4.24 4.11 3.88
N LEU A 120 3.23 3.77 4.69
CA LEU A 120 3.18 2.54 5.48
C LEU A 120 2.40 1.42 4.78
N GLU A 121 2.40 1.45 3.44
CA GLU A 121 1.75 0.46 2.60
C GLU A 121 2.67 -0.73 2.35
N VAL A 122 2.11 -1.94 2.39
CA VAL A 122 2.83 -3.18 2.14
C VAL A 122 1.90 -4.20 1.49
N ASP A 123 2.41 -4.87 0.47
CA ASP A 123 1.72 -5.98 -0.17
C ASP A 123 1.93 -7.25 0.66
N VAL A 124 0.84 -7.93 1.00
CA VAL A 124 0.85 -9.14 1.85
C VAL A 124 0.04 -10.26 1.22
N ARG A 125 0.35 -11.49 1.62
CA ARG A 125 -0.54 -12.65 1.47
C ARG A 125 -1.29 -12.89 2.76
N VAL A 126 -2.61 -12.84 2.73
CA VAL A 126 -3.47 -13.21 3.85
C VAL A 126 -3.82 -14.69 3.73
N ARG A 127 -3.51 -15.48 4.76
CA ARG A 127 -3.83 -16.91 4.79
C ARG A 127 -5.35 -17.14 4.74
N ALA A 128 -5.77 -18.10 3.93
CA ALA A 128 -7.17 -18.53 3.91
C ALA A 128 -7.55 -19.23 5.22
N ARG A 129 -8.76 -18.96 5.73
CA ARG A 129 -9.31 -19.57 6.94
C ARG A 129 -10.41 -20.57 6.58
N LYS A 130 -10.43 -21.73 7.26
CA LYS A 130 -11.50 -22.74 7.08
C LYS A 130 -12.88 -22.18 7.42
N ASP A 131 -12.93 -21.38 8.48
CA ASP A 131 -14.14 -20.70 8.95
C ASP A 131 -14.38 -19.36 8.23
N GLY A 132 -13.57 -19.04 7.21
CA GLY A 132 -13.53 -17.79 6.47
C GLY A 132 -13.39 -16.53 7.35
N PHE A 133 -13.96 -15.43 6.85
CA PHE A 133 -13.88 -14.10 7.44
C PHE A 133 -15.28 -13.56 7.72
N ASN A 134 -15.49 -13.12 8.97
CA ASN A 134 -16.72 -12.44 9.37
C ASN A 134 -16.62 -10.96 9.01
N THR A 135 -17.15 -10.59 7.85
CA THR A 135 -17.10 -9.20 7.37
C THR A 135 -18.24 -8.32 7.89
N ASP A 136 -19.22 -8.90 8.59
CA ASP A 136 -20.40 -8.18 9.05
C ASP A 136 -20.12 -7.39 10.33
N SER A 137 -19.24 -7.90 11.21
CA SER A 137 -18.77 -7.20 12.42
C SER A 137 -17.52 -6.36 12.19
N ALA A 138 -16.93 -6.42 11.00
CA ALA A 138 -15.68 -5.74 10.70
C ALA A 138 -15.86 -4.21 10.75
N ILE A 139 -14.96 -3.54 11.48
CA ILE A 139 -14.88 -2.08 11.46
C ILE A 139 -14.40 -1.62 10.10
N LYS A 140 -15.16 -0.72 9.47
CA LYS A 140 -14.89 -0.24 8.12
C LYS A 140 -14.74 1.27 8.07
N LEU A 141 -13.94 1.72 7.12
CA LEU A 141 -13.91 3.10 6.70
C LEU A 141 -14.98 3.31 5.61
N PRO A 142 -16.02 4.13 5.86
CA PRO A 142 -17.06 4.41 4.87
C PRO A 142 -16.48 4.95 3.55
N PRO A 143 -17.16 4.77 2.40
CA PRO A 143 -16.66 5.19 1.10
C PRO A 143 -16.24 6.67 1.03
N GLU A 144 -17.02 7.59 1.63
CA GLU A 144 -16.68 9.01 1.66
C GLU A 144 -15.39 9.30 2.44
N GLU A 145 -15.18 8.63 3.57
CA GLU A 145 -13.98 8.75 4.41
C GLU A 145 -12.76 8.15 3.70
N ARG A 146 -12.95 7.09 2.90
CA ARG A 146 -11.89 6.53 2.04
C ARG A 146 -11.44 7.51 0.96
N VAL A 147 -12.39 8.15 0.28
CA VAL A 147 -12.10 9.18 -0.73
C VAL A 147 -11.35 10.34 -0.08
N MET A 148 -11.79 10.79 1.10
CA MET A 148 -11.13 11.85 1.85
C MET A 148 -9.69 11.47 2.24
N LYS A 149 -9.50 10.26 2.79
CA LYS A 149 -8.17 9.72 3.14
C LYS A 149 -7.22 9.78 1.94
N ASN A 150 -7.66 9.25 0.80
CA ASN A 150 -6.84 9.18 -0.41
C ASN A 150 -6.52 10.58 -0.96
N ALA A 151 -7.47 11.53 -0.88
CA ALA A 151 -7.23 12.90 -1.30
C ALA A 151 -6.15 13.58 -0.45
N TYR A 152 -6.20 13.43 0.88
CA TYR A 152 -5.16 13.98 1.75
C TYR A 152 -3.81 13.32 1.53
N PHE A 153 -3.77 12.00 1.37
CA PHE A 153 -2.54 11.26 1.10
C PHE A 153 -1.91 11.65 -0.22
N SER A 154 -2.71 11.83 -1.28
CA SER A 154 -2.20 12.31 -2.57
C SER A 154 -1.49 13.67 -2.44
N ILE A 155 -2.06 14.60 -1.66
CA ILE A 155 -1.45 15.91 -1.39
C ILE A 155 -0.13 15.76 -0.62
N ASP A 156 -0.11 14.92 0.43
CA ASP A 156 1.07 14.75 1.28
C ASP A 156 2.20 14.05 0.56
N ILE A 157 1.89 13.00 -0.20
CA ILE A 157 2.85 12.27 -1.03
C ILE A 157 3.51 13.22 -2.02
N THR A 158 2.71 14.00 -2.76
CA THR A 158 3.22 14.98 -3.74
C THR A 158 4.16 16.00 -3.07
N LYS A 159 3.83 16.46 -1.87
CA LYS A 159 4.70 17.40 -1.11
C LYS A 159 6.00 16.75 -0.67
N SER A 160 5.93 15.52 -0.16
CA SER A 160 7.08 14.74 0.29
C SER A 160 8.06 14.51 -0.88
N GLU A 161 7.54 14.05 -2.01
CA GLU A 161 8.32 13.80 -3.23
C GLU A 161 8.98 15.09 -3.77
N ALA A 162 8.25 16.21 -3.79
CA ALA A 162 8.81 17.50 -4.21
C ALA A 162 9.96 17.96 -3.28
N ALA A 163 9.82 17.74 -1.96
CA ALA A 163 10.87 18.04 -1.00
C ALA A 163 12.12 17.18 -1.23
N GLN A 164 11.93 15.88 -1.46
CA GLN A 164 13.02 14.95 -1.78
C GLN A 164 13.74 15.33 -3.07
N GLN A 165 13.01 15.63 -4.14
CA GLN A 165 13.58 16.04 -5.43
C GLN A 165 14.41 17.31 -5.28
N LYS A 166 13.88 18.33 -4.58
CA LYS A 166 14.62 19.56 -4.31
C LYS A 166 15.94 19.29 -3.59
N ARG A 167 15.92 18.43 -2.57
CA ARG A 167 17.12 18.03 -1.81
C ARG A 167 18.14 17.31 -2.69
N GLN A 168 17.70 16.37 -3.53
CA GLN A 168 18.59 15.66 -4.45
C GLN A 168 19.26 16.61 -5.44
N LEU A 169 18.53 17.61 -5.94
CA LEU A 169 19.09 18.64 -6.81
C LEU A 169 20.14 19.50 -6.09
N GLU A 170 19.86 19.93 -4.86
CA GLU A 170 20.82 20.71 -4.05
C GLU A 170 22.10 19.92 -3.77
N LEU A 171 21.99 18.63 -3.46
CA LEU A 171 23.14 17.73 -3.28
C LEU A 171 23.96 17.60 -4.57
N CYS A 172 23.32 17.38 -5.73
CA CYS A 172 24.01 17.32 -7.02
C CYS A 172 24.77 18.61 -7.35
N VAL A 173 24.22 19.79 -7.04
CA VAL A 173 24.88 21.08 -7.27
C VAL A 173 26.12 21.22 -6.38
N THR A 174 26.03 20.87 -5.10
CA THR A 174 27.18 20.96 -4.17
C THR A 174 28.32 20.00 -4.52
N HIS A 175 28.02 18.80 -5.06
CA HIS A 175 29.04 17.86 -5.52
C HIS A 175 29.73 18.31 -6.81
N SER A 176 29.06 19.09 -7.66
CA SER A 176 29.64 19.58 -8.92
C SER A 176 30.57 20.79 -8.71
N GLU A 177 30.34 21.60 -7.68
CA GLU A 177 31.20 22.77 -7.35
C GLU A 177 32.47 22.38 -6.58
N GLY A 178 32.49 21.23 -5.90
CA GLY A 178 33.69 20.69 -5.23
C GLY A 178 34.70 20.04 -6.18
N SER A 179 34.30 19.69 -7.42
CA SER A 179 35.17 18.97 -8.36
C SER A 179 36.17 19.86 -9.11
N VAL A 180 36.05 21.20 -9.03
CA VAL A 180 36.91 22.13 -9.80
C VAL A 180 38.18 22.51 -9.02
N ALA A 181 38.33 22.08 -7.77
CA ALA A 181 39.49 22.43 -6.93
C ALA A 181 40.60 21.35 -6.89
N ASP A 182 40.35 20.11 -7.35
CA ASP A 182 41.31 19.00 -7.21
C ASP A 182 41.99 18.54 -8.52
N GLU A 183 41.68 19.17 -9.66
CA GLU A 183 42.30 18.84 -10.96
C GLU A 183 43.67 19.51 -11.19
N ALA A 184 44.26 20.13 -10.16
CA ALA A 184 45.58 20.79 -10.25
C ALA A 184 46.75 20.01 -9.61
N GLN A 185 46.54 18.83 -8.99
CA GLN A 185 47.63 18.11 -8.30
C GLN A 185 47.82 16.62 -8.65
N ALA A 186 47.10 16.06 -9.62
CA ALA A 186 47.28 14.67 -10.04
C ALA A 186 48.00 14.52 -11.41
N ALA A 187 49.02 15.33 -11.67
CA ALA A 187 49.96 15.12 -12.75
C ALA A 187 51.35 14.82 -12.17
N ASN A 188 51.53 13.61 -11.60
CA ASN A 188 52.80 12.87 -11.56
C ASN A 188 52.68 11.64 -10.63
N ALA A 189 52.31 10.49 -11.20
CA ALA A 189 52.90 9.19 -10.84
C ALA A 189 52.26 8.07 -11.70
N THR A 190 52.95 7.70 -12.77
CA THR A 190 52.68 6.50 -13.56
C THR A 190 53.24 5.27 -12.84
N ALA A 191 52.45 4.20 -12.67
CA ALA A 191 52.78 2.81 -13.04
C ALA A 191 51.92 1.73 -12.31
N LEU A 192 51.16 0.98 -13.12
CA LEU A 192 50.92 -0.48 -13.10
C LEU A 192 50.61 -1.19 -11.76
N SER A 193 49.40 -1.77 -11.65
CA SER A 193 49.15 -3.23 -11.74
C SER A 193 47.88 -3.69 -10.99
N SER A 194 47.06 -4.49 -11.68
CA SER A 194 46.37 -5.71 -11.24
C SER A 194 45.48 -5.74 -9.98
N THR A 195 44.19 -6.00 -10.24
CA THR A 195 43.32 -7.03 -9.62
C THR A 195 43.15 -7.05 -8.09
N ARG A 196 41.94 -6.73 -7.61
CA ARG A 196 41.18 -7.61 -6.70
C ARG A 196 39.74 -7.15 -6.47
N GLU A 197 38.86 -8.15 -6.44
CA GLU A 197 37.45 -8.10 -6.04
C GLU A 197 37.27 -7.48 -4.65
N SER A 198 36.15 -6.76 -4.47
CA SER A 198 35.51 -6.60 -3.16
C SER A 198 34.02 -6.39 -3.37
N VAL A 199 33.27 -7.45 -3.09
CA VAL A 199 31.83 -7.45 -2.92
C VAL A 199 31.51 -6.61 -1.68
N SER A 200 30.76 -5.52 -1.87
CA SER A 200 30.11 -4.79 -0.78
C SER A 200 28.64 -4.65 -1.15
N GLY A 201 27.85 -5.62 -0.71
CA GLY A 201 26.39 -5.61 -0.83
C GLY A 201 25.83 -4.46 -0.01
N ARG A 202 25.34 -3.44 -0.70
CA ARG A 202 24.50 -2.38 -0.16
C ARG A 202 23.13 -2.59 -0.81
N TYR A 203 22.19 -3.19 -0.08
CA TYR A 203 20.79 -3.17 -0.48
C TYR A 203 20.28 -1.75 -0.20
N GLU A 204 20.15 -0.95 -1.25
CA GLU A 204 19.41 0.31 -1.21
C GLU A 204 17.92 -0.01 -1.12
N PHE A 205 17.28 0.54 -0.10
CA PHE A 205 15.84 0.57 0.06
C PHE A 205 15.25 1.39 -1.08
N VAL A 206 14.60 0.73 -2.04
CA VAL A 206 13.84 1.39 -3.10
C VAL A 206 12.45 1.69 -2.51
N PRO A 207 12.05 2.96 -2.35
CA PRO A 207 10.66 3.27 -2.03
C PRO A 207 9.84 2.83 -3.23
N GLN A 208 8.90 1.89 -3.02
CA GLN A 208 7.92 1.56 -4.04
C GLN A 208 7.13 2.84 -4.34
N THR A 209 7.24 3.28 -5.59
CA THR A 209 6.58 4.46 -6.12
C THR A 209 5.09 4.35 -5.86
N ALA A 210 4.53 5.35 -5.18
CA ALA A 210 3.09 5.48 -5.01
C ALA A 210 2.40 5.37 -6.38
N SER A 211 1.42 4.46 -6.46
CA SER A 211 0.56 4.30 -7.62
C SER A 211 -0.07 5.64 -7.98
N ALA A 212 0.23 6.14 -9.17
CA ALA A 212 -0.34 7.37 -9.70
C ALA A 212 -1.86 7.18 -9.83
N ALA A 213 -2.62 7.73 -8.88
CA ALA A 213 -4.07 7.85 -9.01
C ALA A 213 -4.37 8.76 -10.21
N SER A 214 -4.90 8.17 -11.29
CA SER A 214 -5.40 8.89 -12.45
C SER A 214 -6.44 9.93 -12.02
N SER A 215 -6.06 11.21 -12.12
CA SER A 215 -6.95 12.34 -11.92
C SER A 215 -7.94 12.42 -13.09
N VAL A 216 -9.21 12.11 -12.84
CA VAL A 216 -10.28 12.45 -13.78
C VAL A 216 -10.61 13.92 -13.58
N GLN A 217 -10.21 14.76 -14.54
CA GLN A 217 -10.63 16.16 -14.60
C GLN A 217 -12.16 16.22 -14.77
N LEU A 218 -12.87 16.71 -13.76
CA LEU A 218 -14.28 17.06 -13.90
C LEU A 218 -14.36 18.49 -14.45
N GLU A 219 -14.59 18.62 -15.75
CA GLU A 219 -14.89 19.92 -16.35
C GLU A 219 -16.27 20.42 -15.88
N HIS A 220 -16.29 21.69 -15.50
CA HIS A 220 -17.48 22.47 -15.19
C HIS A 220 -18.44 22.51 -16.37
N ARG A 221 -19.73 22.23 -16.13
CA ARG A 221 -20.79 22.82 -16.95
C ARG A 221 -22.03 23.17 -16.12
N ASN A 222 -22.36 24.46 -16.17
CA ASN A 222 -23.47 25.14 -15.53
C ASN A 222 -24.83 24.46 -15.73
N GLY A 223 -25.60 24.31 -14.65
CA GLY A 223 -27.03 23.99 -14.69
C GLY A 223 -27.85 25.20 -14.26
N SER A 224 -28.62 25.77 -15.19
CA SER A 224 -29.74 26.69 -14.93
C SER A 224 -31.06 25.99 -15.22
N SER A 225 -31.86 25.83 -14.16
CA SER A 225 -33.31 26.05 -14.01
C SER A 225 -34.35 25.58 -15.06
N MET A 226 -35.26 24.75 -14.53
CA MET A 226 -36.74 24.64 -14.73
C MET A 226 -37.38 24.34 -16.09
N GLY A 227 -38.26 23.32 -16.09
CA GLY A 227 -39.38 23.20 -17.03
C GLY A 227 -40.02 21.81 -17.07
N THR A 228 -41.27 21.71 -16.63
CA THR A 228 -42.17 20.54 -16.55
C THR A 228 -42.76 20.10 -17.89
N GLY A 229 -43.10 18.80 -18.04
CA GLY A 229 -44.22 18.37 -18.91
C GLY A 229 -44.03 17.10 -19.76
N THR A 230 -44.64 16.01 -19.30
CA THR A 230 -45.55 15.06 -20.01
C THR A 230 -45.18 14.43 -21.38
N GLU A 231 -45.16 13.08 -21.36
CA GLU A 231 -45.56 12.04 -22.35
C GLU A 231 -45.28 12.23 -23.86
N GLU A 232 -44.57 11.26 -24.46
CA GLU A 232 -45.11 10.28 -25.44
C GLU A 232 -43.97 9.50 -26.13
N GLU A 233 -44.12 8.17 -26.18
CA GLU A 233 -43.37 7.24 -27.04
C GLU A 233 -43.69 7.48 -28.52
N PRO A 234 -42.77 7.12 -29.44
CA PRO A 234 -43.17 6.07 -30.37
C PRO A 234 -42.06 5.07 -30.76
N GLU A 235 -42.49 3.81 -30.91
CA GLU A 235 -41.78 2.75 -31.62
C GLU A 235 -41.65 3.06 -33.12
N CYS A 236 -40.52 2.67 -33.74
CA CYS A 236 -40.49 2.28 -35.17
C CYS A 236 -39.25 1.46 -35.55
N VAL A 237 -39.49 0.16 -35.76
CA VAL A 237 -39.11 -0.68 -36.93
C VAL A 237 -37.72 -0.53 -37.57
N GLY A 238 -36.89 -1.57 -37.39
CA GLY A 238 -36.44 -2.44 -38.49
C GLY A 238 -35.25 -2.04 -39.39
N SER A 239 -34.23 -2.90 -39.32
CA SER A 239 -33.47 -3.48 -40.44
C SER A 239 -31.97 -3.14 -40.61
N ASP A 240 -31.26 -4.26 -40.78
CA ASP A 240 -30.07 -4.51 -41.59
C ASP A 240 -28.68 -4.51 -40.94
N ALA A 241 -28.21 -5.75 -40.81
CA ALA A 241 -26.85 -6.16 -40.59
C ALA A 241 -25.90 -5.54 -41.63
N SER A 242 -24.84 -4.93 -41.13
CA SER A 242 -23.57 -4.90 -41.84
C SER A 242 -22.48 -5.45 -40.93
N SER A 243 -22.00 -6.62 -41.32
CA SER A 243 -20.81 -7.28 -40.81
C SER A 243 -19.61 -6.35 -40.94
N LEU A 244 -19.23 -5.71 -39.84
CA LEU A 244 -17.86 -5.24 -39.65
C LEU A 244 -17.18 -6.24 -38.71
N GLN A 245 -16.17 -6.92 -39.24
CA GLN A 245 -15.22 -7.71 -38.49
C GLN A 245 -14.61 -6.83 -37.40
N SER A 246 -15.22 -6.84 -36.22
CA SER A 246 -14.61 -6.33 -35.01
C SER A 246 -13.50 -7.31 -34.67
N SER A 247 -12.26 -6.93 -34.98
CA SER A 247 -11.07 -7.47 -34.34
C SER A 247 -11.38 -7.61 -32.85
N VAL A 248 -11.36 -8.84 -32.35
CA VAL A 248 -11.53 -9.12 -30.92
C VAL A 248 -10.44 -8.32 -30.21
N SER A 249 -10.87 -7.22 -29.59
CA SER A 249 -10.02 -6.46 -28.69
C SER A 249 -9.59 -7.43 -27.60
N GLN A 250 -8.30 -7.45 -27.26
CA GLN A 250 -7.76 -8.27 -26.18
C GLN A 250 -8.52 -8.08 -24.85
N ALA A 251 -9.36 -7.06 -24.72
CA ALA A 251 -10.24 -6.81 -23.58
C ALA A 251 -11.35 -7.87 -23.36
N ASP A 252 -11.66 -8.75 -24.32
CA ASP A 252 -12.73 -9.76 -24.17
C ASP A 252 -12.25 -11.10 -23.58
N THR A 253 -10.95 -11.24 -23.28
CA THR A 253 -10.39 -12.43 -22.65
C THR A 253 -10.10 -12.15 -21.17
N VAL A 254 -10.28 -13.15 -20.29
CA VAL A 254 -9.90 -13.07 -18.86
C VAL A 254 -8.45 -12.58 -18.68
N GLU A 255 -7.58 -12.96 -19.61
CA GLU A 255 -6.17 -12.54 -19.67
C GLU A 255 -5.98 -11.05 -20.00
N GLY A 256 -6.86 -10.46 -20.81
CA GLY A 256 -6.84 -9.01 -21.07
C GLY A 256 -7.45 -8.18 -19.94
N ILE A 257 -8.40 -8.74 -19.19
CA ILE A 257 -8.90 -8.13 -17.95
C ILE A 257 -7.81 -8.13 -16.87
N MET A 258 -6.92 -9.13 -16.85
CA MET A 258 -5.72 -9.14 -16.00
C MET A 258 -4.62 -8.16 -16.46
N GLY A 259 -4.66 -7.71 -17.73
CA GLY A 259 -3.73 -6.73 -18.30
C GLY A 259 -4.17 -5.27 -18.15
N LEU A 260 -5.43 -5.03 -17.76
CA LEU A 260 -5.89 -3.74 -17.26
C LEU A 260 -5.48 -3.69 -15.79
N SER A 261 -4.38 -3.01 -15.46
CA SER A 261 -3.84 -2.83 -14.09
C SER A 261 -4.79 -2.08 -13.15
N VAL A 262 -6.02 -2.59 -13.00
CA VAL A 262 -7.07 -2.19 -12.06
C VAL A 262 -6.77 -2.77 -10.67
N PHE A 263 -6.00 -3.85 -10.62
CA PHE A 263 -5.39 -4.41 -9.42
C PHE A 263 -3.90 -4.03 -9.47
N GLY A 264 -3.31 -3.64 -8.33
CA GLY A 264 -1.92 -3.16 -8.24
C GLY A 264 -0.93 -4.05 -9.01
N VAL A 265 0.17 -3.46 -9.50
CA VAL A 265 1.18 -4.21 -10.25
C VAL A 265 1.61 -5.41 -9.41
N PRO A 266 1.30 -6.66 -9.80
CA PRO A 266 1.62 -7.80 -8.97
C PRO A 266 3.14 -7.87 -8.83
N SER A 267 3.63 -7.98 -7.60
CA SER A 267 4.99 -8.48 -7.36
C SER A 267 5.17 -9.74 -8.22
N GLN A 268 6.18 -9.76 -9.10
CA GLN A 268 6.36 -10.82 -10.11
C GLN A 268 6.47 -12.23 -9.51
N ASN A 269 6.72 -12.33 -8.18
CA ASN A 269 6.56 -13.55 -7.42
C ASN A 269 5.76 -13.30 -6.12
N PRO A 270 4.50 -13.76 -6.01
CA PRO A 270 3.70 -13.56 -4.80
C PRO A 270 4.24 -14.33 -3.58
N GLU A 271 5.11 -15.33 -3.77
CA GLU A 271 5.72 -16.06 -2.66
C GLU A 271 6.68 -15.20 -1.83
N LEU A 272 7.22 -14.13 -2.42
CA LEU A 272 8.08 -13.15 -1.73
C LEU A 272 7.28 -12.21 -0.82
N LEU A 273 5.96 -12.13 -1.00
CA LEU A 273 5.13 -11.32 -0.13
C LEU A 273 5.03 -11.98 1.26
N PRO A 274 5.10 -11.18 2.34
CA PRO A 274 4.90 -11.66 3.71
C PRO A 274 3.56 -12.37 3.83
N LEU A 275 3.58 -13.57 4.41
CA LEU A 275 2.37 -14.34 4.71
C LEU A 275 1.89 -13.96 6.10
N VAL A 276 0.66 -13.48 6.20
CA VAL A 276 0.06 -13.00 7.45
C VAL A 276 -1.23 -13.75 7.77
N ASP A 277 -1.46 -13.95 9.06
CA ASP A 277 -2.79 -14.22 9.59
C ASP A 277 -3.51 -12.90 9.82
N LEU A 278 -4.82 -12.86 9.56
CA LEU A 278 -5.64 -11.65 9.64
C LEU A 278 -6.94 -11.90 10.42
N TRP A 279 -7.26 -10.99 11.33
CA TRP A 279 -8.47 -11.00 12.16
C TRP A 279 -9.20 -9.66 12.08
N LEU A 280 -10.52 -9.69 11.91
CA LEU A 280 -11.36 -8.49 11.77
C LEU A 280 -11.87 -7.98 13.13
N ASP A 281 -11.84 -8.82 14.16
CA ASP A 281 -12.30 -8.51 15.51
C ASP A 281 -11.17 -7.86 16.33
N LEU A 282 -10.97 -6.55 16.14
CA LEU A 282 -9.77 -5.85 16.62
C LEU A 282 -9.50 -6.03 18.12
N SER A 283 -10.51 -5.78 18.96
CA SER A 283 -10.38 -5.78 20.42
C SER A 283 -10.14 -7.17 21.03
N GLU A 284 -10.40 -8.25 20.29
CA GLU A 284 -10.11 -9.62 20.74
C GLU A 284 -8.64 -9.99 20.54
N HIS A 285 -7.95 -9.32 19.60
CA HIS A 285 -6.61 -9.69 19.16
C HIS A 285 -5.53 -8.68 19.51
N ILE A 286 -5.87 -7.42 19.78
CA ILE A 286 -4.91 -6.41 20.19
C ILE A 286 -5.54 -5.36 21.11
N THR A 287 -4.73 -4.81 22.01
CA THR A 287 -5.09 -3.66 22.85
C THR A 287 -4.28 -2.43 22.45
N ALA A 288 -4.79 -1.22 22.70
CA ALA A 288 -4.12 0.03 22.30
C ALA A 288 -2.67 0.15 22.80
N VAL A 289 -2.34 -0.43 23.96
CA VAL A 289 -1.00 -0.39 24.57
C VAL A 289 -0.03 -1.38 23.90
N GLN A 290 -0.54 -2.40 23.21
CA GLN A 290 0.25 -3.45 22.57
C GLN A 290 0.56 -3.16 21.10
N ILE A 291 -0.04 -2.10 20.51
CA ILE A 291 0.21 -1.73 19.12
C ILE A 291 1.66 -1.20 19.01
N PRO A 292 2.55 -1.92 18.32
CA PRO A 292 3.96 -1.55 18.18
C PRO A 292 4.14 -0.39 17.19
N ASP A 293 5.38 0.08 17.02
CA ASP A 293 5.71 1.02 15.95
C ASP A 293 5.51 0.30 14.60
N PRO A 294 4.80 0.91 13.63
CA PRO A 294 4.58 0.28 12.32
C PRO A 294 5.88 -0.10 11.59
N LYS A 295 6.99 0.61 11.84
CA LYS A 295 8.30 0.32 11.23
C LYS A 295 8.83 -1.06 11.61
N ASP A 296 8.49 -1.54 12.81
CA ASP A 296 8.89 -2.86 13.29
C ASP A 296 8.38 -3.97 12.36
N PHE A 297 7.20 -3.79 11.72
CA PHE A 297 6.67 -4.78 10.77
C PHE A 297 7.57 -4.92 9.53
N PHE A 298 8.09 -3.79 9.04
CA PHE A 298 8.98 -3.77 7.87
C PHE A 298 10.34 -4.37 8.21
N GLU A 299 10.84 -4.15 9.44
CA GLU A 299 12.05 -4.80 9.93
C GLU A 299 11.88 -6.33 9.99
N GLU A 300 10.76 -6.80 10.52
CA GLU A 300 10.41 -8.24 10.53
C GLU A 300 10.34 -8.80 9.10
N CYS A 301 9.70 -8.08 8.16
CA CYS A 301 9.62 -8.50 6.76
C CYS A 301 11.01 -8.62 6.11
N VAL A 302 11.89 -7.64 6.35
CA VAL A 302 13.28 -7.66 5.85
C VAL A 302 14.08 -8.80 6.48
N GLU A 303 13.86 -9.10 7.76
CA GLU A 303 14.52 -10.21 8.44
C GLU A 303 14.13 -11.55 7.80
N VAL A 304 12.84 -11.78 7.56
CA VAL A 304 12.35 -13.03 6.96
C VAL A 304 12.76 -13.16 5.49
N ALA A 305 12.74 -12.06 4.73
CA ALA A 305 13.12 -12.04 3.32
C ALA A 305 14.57 -12.49 3.05
N ARG A 306 15.43 -12.54 4.08
CA ARG A 306 16.80 -13.10 3.95
C ARG A 306 16.81 -14.63 3.77
N TYR A 307 15.69 -15.28 4.00
CA TYR A 307 15.57 -16.75 4.02
C TYR A 307 14.59 -17.30 2.98
N VAL A 308 13.97 -16.43 2.18
CA VAL A 308 13.04 -16.79 1.09
C VAL A 308 13.75 -16.62 -0.25
#